data_AF-A0A1E5Q442-F1
#
_entry.id   AF-A0A1E5Q442-F1
#
_cell.length_a   1.000
_cell.length_b   1.000
_cell.length_c   1.000
_cell.angle_alpha   90.00
_cell.angle_beta   90.00
_cell.angle_gamma   90.00
#
_symmetry.space_group_name_H-M   'P 1'
#
loop_
_entity.id
_entity.type
_entity.pdbx_description
1 polymer ?
#
loop_
_entity_poly.entity_id
_entity_poly.type
_entity_poly.pdbx_seq_one_letter_code
_entity_poly.pdbx_strand_id
1 'polypeptide(L)'
;MGFFGKIFGTEAALQGVVSGVTRGLDALVYTDEEKAGDAAKDRSEARKMVVEWMASTQGQSLARRLLALIITAVWLLQYLTSMALDLVAIWEVNPVNLQLASSVIGERAGAMNGAMMLILGFYFAAPHMGDIAKAALLKFGGKS
;
A
#
# COMPACT_ATOMS: atom_id res chain seq x y z
N MET A 1 57.19 -34.13 34.97
CA MET A 1 56.29 -35.05 35.70
C MET A 1 54.86 -34.51 35.61
N GLY A 2 53.98 -34.96 34.73
CA GLY A 2 54.09 -35.98 33.70
C GLY A 2 52.96 -35.76 32.68
N PHE A 3 53.30 -36.04 31.42
CA PHE A 3 52.45 -36.00 30.22
C PHE A 3 51.07 -36.64 30.39
N PHE A 4 50.91 -37.57 31.34
CA PHE A 4 49.63 -38.18 31.71
C PHE A 4 48.63 -37.24 32.43
N GLY A 5 49.08 -36.20 33.14
CA GLY A 5 48.18 -35.19 33.73
C GLY A 5 47.54 -34.26 32.69
N LYS A 6 48.16 -34.12 31.51
CA LYS A 6 47.63 -33.38 30.36
C LYS A 6 46.75 -34.23 29.42
N ILE A 7 46.58 -35.51 29.72
CA ILE A 7 45.67 -36.42 29.00
C ILE A 7 44.46 -36.76 29.89
N PHE A 8 44.66 -36.98 31.19
CA PHE A 8 43.57 -37.17 32.15
C PHE A 8 42.93 -35.87 32.67
N GLY A 9 43.66 -34.75 32.66
CA GLY A 9 43.07 -33.42 32.93
C GLY A 9 42.18 -32.92 31.81
N THR A 10 42.37 -33.44 30.60
CA THR A 10 41.53 -33.20 29.43
C THR A 10 40.24 -34.01 29.50
N GLU A 11 40.21 -35.20 30.09
CA GLU A 11 38.96 -35.95 30.28
C GLU A 11 38.01 -35.27 31.25
N ALA A 12 38.49 -34.76 32.39
CA ALA A 12 37.64 -34.00 33.32
C ALA A 12 37.17 -32.65 32.72
N ALA A 13 38.03 -31.99 31.94
CA ALA A 13 37.66 -30.78 31.19
C ALA A 13 36.68 -31.08 30.04
N LEU A 14 36.86 -32.21 29.34
CA LEU A 14 35.94 -32.69 28.31
C LEU A 14 34.60 -33.10 28.91
N GLN A 15 34.57 -33.71 30.09
CA GLN A 15 33.33 -34.05 30.79
C GLN A 15 32.61 -32.79 31.29
N GLY A 16 33.34 -31.73 31.67
CA GLY A 16 32.81 -30.39 31.95
C GLY A 16 32.25 -29.69 30.72
N VAL A 17 32.91 -29.80 29.57
CA VAL A 17 32.44 -29.25 28.28
C VAL A 17 31.24 -30.04 27.76
N VAL A 18 31.28 -31.38 27.82
CA VAL A 18 30.17 -32.24 27.42
C VAL A 18 28.97 -32.02 28.35
N SER A 19 29.14 -31.97 29.67
CA SER A 19 28.02 -31.70 30.60
C SER A 19 27.51 -30.25 30.56
N GLY A 20 28.35 -29.29 30.14
CA GLY A 20 27.96 -27.91 29.84
C GLY A 20 27.20 -27.79 28.51
N VAL A 21 27.58 -28.58 27.50
CA VAL A 21 26.87 -28.70 26.22
C VAL A 21 25.59 -29.52 26.36
N THR A 22 25.54 -30.51 27.25
CA THR A 22 24.31 -31.29 27.51
C THR A 22 23.29 -30.46 28.27
N ARG A 23 23.71 -29.68 29.30
CA ARG A 23 22.83 -28.70 29.97
C ARG A 23 22.51 -27.48 29.10
N GLY A 24 23.41 -27.08 28.21
CA GLY A 24 23.16 -26.06 27.20
C GLY A 24 22.20 -26.54 26.12
N LEU A 25 22.26 -27.82 25.73
CA LEU A 25 21.28 -28.45 24.84
C LEU A 25 19.94 -28.61 25.55
N ASP A 26 19.89 -29.02 26.83
CA ASP A 26 18.65 -29.17 27.61
C ASP A 26 17.98 -27.82 27.93
N ALA A 27 18.75 -26.75 28.16
CA ALA A 27 18.25 -25.38 28.24
C ALA A 27 17.89 -24.76 26.87
N LEU A 28 18.33 -25.39 25.77
CA LEU A 28 17.92 -25.09 24.40
C LEU A 28 16.80 -26.02 23.91
N VAL A 29 16.40 -27.06 24.68
CA VAL A 29 15.13 -27.76 24.52
C VAL A 29 14.04 -26.85 25.07
N TYR A 30 13.80 -25.76 24.34
CA TYR A 30 12.48 -25.16 24.25
C TYR A 30 11.56 -26.30 23.82
N THR A 31 10.75 -26.80 24.74
CA THR A 31 9.91 -27.98 24.49
C THR A 31 9.06 -27.72 23.25
N ASP A 32 8.84 -28.75 22.41
CA ASP A 32 8.08 -28.57 21.16
C ASP A 32 6.67 -27.99 21.41
N GLU A 33 6.14 -28.18 22.62
CA GLU A 33 4.89 -27.58 23.11
C GLU A 33 5.01 -26.07 23.39
N GLU A 34 6.09 -25.60 24.03
CA GLU A 34 6.36 -24.16 24.20
C GLU A 34 6.66 -23.49 22.85
N LYS A 35 7.37 -24.18 21.96
CA LYS A 35 7.69 -23.71 20.61
C LYS A 35 6.44 -23.58 19.74
N ALA A 36 5.48 -24.48 19.89
CA ALA A 36 4.19 -24.41 19.21
C ALA A 36 3.28 -23.33 19.79
N GLY A 37 3.27 -23.15 21.12
CA GLY A 37 2.52 -22.12 21.83
C GLY A 37 2.99 -20.71 21.50
N ASP A 38 4.30 -20.48 21.48
CA ASP A 38 4.86 -19.17 21.14
C ASP A 38 4.91 -18.94 19.63
N ALA A 39 5.11 -19.96 18.78
CA ALA A 39 4.90 -19.78 17.34
C ALA A 39 3.44 -19.42 17.00
N ALA A 40 2.45 -19.90 17.78
CA ALA A 40 1.06 -19.51 17.62
C ALA A 40 0.83 -18.06 18.10
N LYS A 41 1.44 -17.65 19.21
CA LYS A 41 1.41 -16.27 19.70
C LYS A 41 2.13 -15.31 18.76
N ASP A 42 3.33 -15.62 18.31
CA ASP A 42 4.10 -14.84 17.34
C ASP A 42 3.35 -14.67 16.02
N ARG A 43 2.71 -15.73 15.51
CA ARG A 43 1.84 -15.61 14.33
C ARG A 43 0.61 -14.76 14.62
N SER A 44 0.05 -14.83 15.82
CA SER A 44 -1.09 -14.00 16.20
C SER A 44 -0.70 -12.53 16.37
N GLU A 45 0.47 -12.24 16.95
CA GLU A 45 1.02 -10.90 17.14
C GLU A 45 1.47 -10.30 15.82
N ALA A 46 2.13 -11.07 14.95
CA ALA A 46 2.45 -10.63 13.59
C ALA A 46 1.18 -10.29 12.79
N ARG A 47 0.13 -11.12 12.88
CA ARG A 47 -1.17 -10.80 12.26
C ARG A 47 -1.79 -9.55 12.88
N LYS A 48 -1.72 -9.39 14.19
CA LYS A 48 -2.25 -8.23 14.91
C LYS A 48 -1.51 -6.95 14.50
N MET A 49 -0.18 -7.01 14.38
CA MET A 49 0.66 -5.92 13.91
C MET A 49 0.36 -5.55 12.46
N VAL A 50 0.13 -6.54 11.58
CA VAL A 50 -0.33 -6.29 10.20
C VAL A 50 -1.73 -5.68 10.15
N VAL A 51 -2.65 -6.14 10.99
CA VAL A 51 -4.01 -5.58 11.09
C VAL A 51 -3.98 -4.14 11.63
N GLU A 52 -3.16 -3.86 12.63
CA GLU A 52 -2.99 -2.55 13.25
C GLU A 52 -2.25 -1.58 12.32
N TRP A 53 -1.28 -2.09 11.55
CA TRP A 53 -0.65 -1.36 10.45
C TRP A 53 -1.65 -1.05 9.32
N MET A 54 -2.48 -2.01 8.92
CA MET A 54 -3.56 -1.77 7.95
C MET A 54 -4.59 -0.78 8.47
N ALA A 55 -5.00 -0.88 9.74
CA ALA A 55 -5.97 0.03 10.35
C ALA A 55 -5.43 1.47 10.43
N SER A 56 -4.16 1.64 10.80
CA SER A 56 -3.49 2.94 10.85
C SER A 56 -3.21 3.53 9.45
N THR A 57 -3.01 2.70 8.43
CA THR A 57 -2.81 3.16 7.04
C THR A 57 -4.11 3.30 6.23
N GLN A 58 -5.22 2.68 6.66
CA GLN A 58 -6.52 2.80 6.00
C GLN A 58 -7.04 4.24 5.98
N GLY A 59 -6.95 4.97 7.10
CA GLY A 59 -7.36 6.38 7.17
C GLY A 59 -6.59 7.27 6.18
N GLN A 60 -5.28 7.03 6.02
CA GLN A 60 -4.44 7.75 5.07
C GLN A 60 -4.76 7.40 3.61
N SER A 61 -5.20 6.17 3.34
CA SER A 61 -5.64 5.74 2.01
C SER A 61 -6.95 6.42 1.59
N LEU A 62 -7.88 6.61 2.53
CA LEU A 62 -9.16 7.25 2.29
C LEU A 62 -9.02 8.77 2.15
N ALA A 63 -8.20 9.41 3.00
CA ALA A 63 -7.89 10.83 2.90
C ALA A 63 -7.25 11.20 1.55
N ARG A 64 -6.32 10.38 1.03
CA ARG A 64 -5.71 10.61 -0.29
C ARG A 64 -6.71 10.49 -1.44
N ARG A 65 -7.62 9.51 -1.39
CA ARG A 65 -8.69 9.36 -2.38
C ARG A 65 -9.68 10.52 -2.33
N LEU A 66 -10.00 11.02 -1.14
CA LEU A 66 -10.85 12.20 -0.95
C LEU A 66 -10.20 13.46 -1.52
N LEU A 67 -8.91 13.69 -1.26
CA LEU A 67 -8.17 14.80 -1.86
C LEU A 67 -8.16 14.71 -3.40
N ALA A 68 -7.91 13.52 -3.94
CA ALA A 68 -7.99 13.28 -5.38
C ALA A 68 -9.39 13.62 -5.94
N LEU A 69 -10.46 13.21 -5.25
CA LEU A 69 -11.85 13.54 -5.62
C LEU A 69 -12.14 15.05 -5.57
N ILE A 70 -11.72 15.73 -4.52
CA ILE A 70 -11.95 17.17 -4.36
C ILE A 70 -11.24 17.95 -5.47
N ILE A 71 -9.98 17.61 -5.74
CA ILE A 71 -9.19 18.28 -6.77
C ILE A 71 -9.81 18.04 -8.16
N THR A 72 -10.26 16.80 -8.46
CA THR A 72 -10.93 16.49 -9.74
C THR A 72 -12.30 17.14 -9.87
N ALA A 73 -13.04 17.27 -8.77
CA ALA A 73 -14.30 18.00 -8.75
C ALA A 73 -14.11 19.49 -9.09
N VAL A 74 -13.09 20.15 -8.52
CA VAL A 74 -12.79 21.56 -8.83
C VAL A 74 -12.42 21.74 -10.31
N TRP A 75 -11.61 20.85 -10.88
CA TRP A 75 -11.27 20.87 -12.30
C TRP A 75 -12.48 20.63 -13.21
N LEU A 76 -13.35 19.68 -12.87
CA LEU A 76 -14.59 19.45 -13.60
C LEU A 76 -15.52 20.69 -13.53
N LEU A 77 -15.61 21.33 -12.37
CA LEU A 77 -16.39 22.56 -12.20
C LEU A 77 -15.88 23.70 -13.07
N GLN A 78 -14.57 23.84 -13.28
CA GLN A 78 -14.02 24.84 -14.20
C GLN A 78 -14.51 24.60 -15.64
N TYR A 79 -14.49 23.35 -16.11
CA TYR A 79 -15.03 22.99 -17.41
C TYR A 79 -16.53 23.27 -17.54
N LEU A 80 -17.31 22.89 -16.54
CA LEU A 80 -18.75 23.16 -16.52
C LEU A 80 -19.05 24.66 -16.50
N THR A 81 -18.26 25.43 -15.75
CA THR A 81 -18.41 26.90 -15.67
C THR A 81 -18.06 27.55 -17.00
N SER A 82 -16.98 27.15 -17.65
CA SER A 82 -16.62 27.62 -19.00
C SER A 82 -17.74 27.33 -19.98
N MET A 83 -18.25 26.10 -20.00
CA MET A 83 -19.33 25.69 -20.91
C MET A 83 -20.63 26.44 -20.64
N ALA A 84 -20.97 26.68 -19.36
CA ALA A 84 -22.14 27.46 -18.98
C ALA A 84 -22.02 28.93 -19.43
N LEU A 85 -20.84 29.53 -19.31
CA LEU A 85 -20.58 30.89 -19.79
C LEU A 85 -20.68 30.99 -21.31
N ASP A 86 -20.15 30.00 -22.05
CA ASP A 86 -20.29 29.93 -23.51
C ASP A 86 -21.77 29.81 -23.93
N LEU A 87 -22.55 29.03 -23.19
CA LEU A 87 -23.98 28.87 -23.44
C LEU A 87 -24.73 30.18 -23.19
N VAL A 88 -24.47 30.84 -22.04
CA VAL A 88 -25.11 32.12 -21.68
C VAL A 88 -24.74 33.22 -22.68
N ALA A 89 -23.51 33.22 -23.21
CA ALA A 89 -23.04 34.19 -24.18
C ALA A 89 -23.88 34.22 -25.47
N ILE A 90 -24.59 33.14 -25.83
CA ILE A 90 -25.43 33.09 -27.04
C ILE A 90 -26.63 34.05 -26.92
N TRP A 91 -27.15 34.27 -25.71
CA TRP A 91 -28.32 35.11 -25.49
C TRP A 91 -27.98 36.56 -25.12
N GLU A 92 -26.69 36.89 -25.03
CA GLU A 92 -26.22 38.22 -24.63
C GLU A 92 -25.97 39.12 -25.84
N VAL A 93 -26.36 40.39 -25.76
CA VAL A 93 -26.20 41.35 -26.86
C VAL A 93 -24.73 41.77 -27.04
N ASN A 94 -23.95 41.76 -25.95
CA ASN A 94 -22.51 41.99 -25.97
C ASN A 94 -21.76 40.84 -25.25
N PRO A 95 -21.49 39.72 -25.94
CA PRO A 95 -20.96 38.51 -25.31
C PRO A 95 -19.45 38.56 -25.04
N VAL A 96 -18.74 39.62 -25.44
CA VAL A 96 -17.28 39.70 -25.43
C VAL A 96 -16.67 39.35 -24.07
N ASN A 97 -17.25 39.89 -22.98
CA ASN A 97 -16.74 39.63 -21.63
C ASN A 97 -17.01 38.20 -21.16
N LEU A 98 -18.14 37.61 -21.56
CA LEU A 98 -18.49 36.23 -21.22
C LEU A 98 -17.61 35.22 -21.97
N GLN A 99 -17.31 35.49 -23.24
CA GLN A 99 -16.41 34.67 -24.07
C GLN A 99 -14.95 34.79 -23.61
N LEU A 100 -14.52 35.97 -23.16
CA LEU A 100 -13.21 36.15 -22.51
C LEU A 100 -13.15 35.38 -21.18
N ALA A 101 -14.20 35.42 -20.38
CA ALA A 101 -14.25 34.67 -19.12
C ALA A 101 -14.24 33.15 -19.36
N SER A 102 -15.02 32.65 -20.32
CA SER A 102 -15.04 31.22 -20.66
C SER A 102 -13.69 30.76 -21.19
N SER A 103 -13.09 31.47 -22.14
CA SER A 103 -11.77 31.11 -22.70
C SER A 103 -10.66 31.05 -21.64
N VAL A 104 -10.58 32.04 -20.75
CA VAL A 104 -9.57 32.06 -19.67
C VAL A 104 -9.77 30.89 -18.70
N ILE A 105 -11.02 30.56 -18.35
CA ILE A 105 -11.31 29.43 -17.47
C ILE A 105 -11.01 28.10 -18.16
N GLY A 106 -11.40 27.96 -19.44
CA GLY A 106 -11.16 26.76 -20.24
C GLY A 106 -9.66 26.49 -20.47
N GLU A 107 -8.85 27.52 -20.71
CA GLU A 107 -7.41 27.39 -20.87
C GLU A 107 -6.74 26.89 -19.57
N ARG A 108 -7.15 27.45 -18.42
CA ARG A 108 -6.66 27.01 -17.10
C ARG A 108 -7.05 25.56 -16.81
N ALA A 109 -8.27 25.16 -17.13
CA ALA A 109 -8.72 23.78 -16.98
C ALA A 109 -7.92 22.84 -17.91
N GLY A 110 -7.67 23.26 -19.15
CA GLY A 110 -6.88 22.54 -20.14
C GLY A 110 -5.42 22.32 -19.71
N ALA A 111 -4.78 23.34 -19.14
CA ALA A 111 -3.42 23.23 -18.62
C ALA A 111 -3.29 22.18 -17.51
N MET A 112 -4.37 21.92 -16.76
CA MET A 112 -4.40 20.92 -15.70
C MET A 112 -4.67 19.49 -16.19
N ASN A 113 -5.14 19.29 -17.43
CA ASN A 113 -5.56 17.97 -17.94
C ASN A 113 -4.52 16.87 -17.74
N GLY A 114 -3.24 17.14 -18.04
CA GLY A 114 -2.18 16.15 -17.88
C GLY A 114 -2.04 15.66 -16.44
N ALA A 115 -2.03 16.58 -15.47
CA ALA A 115 -1.98 16.24 -14.05
C ALA A 115 -3.24 15.50 -13.59
N MET A 116 -4.42 15.90 -14.09
CA MET A 116 -5.69 15.28 -13.71
C MET A 116 -5.84 13.86 -14.25
N MET A 117 -5.38 13.59 -15.47
CA MET A 117 -5.39 12.24 -16.04
C MET A 117 -4.50 11.29 -15.25
N LEU A 118 -3.36 11.77 -14.73
CA LEU A 118 -2.49 10.97 -13.84
C LEU A 118 -3.17 10.67 -12.50
N ILE A 119 -3.80 11.67 -11.88
CA ILE A 119 -4.53 11.49 -10.61
C ILE A 119 -5.70 10.51 -10.79
N LEU A 120 -6.50 10.68 -11.83
CA LEU A 120 -7.60 9.78 -12.16
C LEU A 120 -7.12 8.37 -12.47
N GLY A 121 -6.05 8.25 -13.26
CA GLY A 121 -5.44 6.97 -13.60
C GLY A 121 -4.95 6.21 -12.36
N PHE A 122 -4.22 6.88 -11.48
CA PHE A 122 -3.62 6.25 -10.30
C PHE A 122 -4.64 5.93 -9.21
N TYR A 123 -5.58 6.83 -8.93
CA TYR A 123 -6.49 6.67 -7.79
C TYR A 123 -7.83 6.02 -8.13
N PHE A 124 -8.32 6.20 -9.37
CA PHE A 124 -9.65 5.71 -9.77
C PHE A 124 -9.57 4.60 -10.82
N ALA A 125 -8.65 4.65 -11.79
CA ALA A 125 -8.55 3.59 -12.79
C ALA A 125 -7.80 2.36 -12.26
N ALA A 126 -6.62 2.54 -11.66
CA ALA A 126 -5.76 1.43 -11.21
C ALA A 126 -6.44 0.36 -10.33
N PRO A 127 -7.33 0.70 -9.37
CA PRO A 127 -8.06 -0.30 -8.59
C PRO A 127 -9.01 -1.17 -9.44
N HIS A 128 -9.54 -0.62 -10.54
CA HIS A 128 -10.50 -1.28 -11.41
C HIS A 128 -9.86 -1.90 -12.66
N MET A 129 -8.59 -1.61 -12.96
CA MET A 129 -7.85 -2.22 -14.08
C MET A 129 -7.76 -3.76 -13.95
N GLY A 130 -7.68 -4.29 -12.73
CA GLY A 130 -7.72 -5.73 -12.49
C GLY A 130 -9.07 -6.37 -12.86
N ASP A 131 -10.18 -5.68 -12.57
CA ASP A 131 -11.53 -6.13 -12.94
C ASP A 131 -11.77 -6.02 -14.44
N ILE A 132 -11.26 -4.97 -15.08
CA ILE A 132 -11.33 -4.77 -16.54
C ILE A 132 -10.50 -5.85 -17.25
N ALA A 133 -9.28 -6.14 -16.77
CA ALA A 133 -8.44 -7.21 -17.30
C ALA A 133 -9.07 -8.59 -17.10
N LYS A 134 -9.66 -8.85 -15.94
CA LYS A 134 -10.39 -10.09 -15.66
C LYS A 134 -11.65 -10.23 -16.51
N ALA A 135 -12.42 -9.16 -16.71
CA ALA A 135 -13.59 -9.13 -17.58
C ALA A 135 -13.19 -9.33 -19.06
N ALA A 136 -12.07 -8.74 -19.50
CA ALA A 136 -11.52 -8.96 -20.83
C ALA A 136 -11.04 -10.41 -21.01
N LEU A 137 -10.30 -10.96 -20.05
CA LEU A 137 -9.85 -12.36 -20.06
C LEU A 137 -11.03 -13.34 -20.06
N LEU A 138 -12.11 -13.06 -19.33
CA LEU A 138 -13.33 -13.88 -19.38
C LEU A 138 -14.05 -13.77 -20.73
N LYS A 139 -14.08 -12.58 -21.33
CA LYS A 139 -14.70 -12.34 -22.64
C LYS A 139 -13.91 -12.94 -23.81
N PHE A 140 -12.57 -12.97 -23.73
CA PHE A 140 -11.69 -13.53 -24.76
C PHE A 140 -11.30 -15.00 -24.51
N GLY A 141 -11.30 -15.45 -23.25
CA GLY A 141 -11.07 -16.85 -22.86
C GLY A 141 -12.33 -17.70 -22.84
N GLY A 142 -13.52 -17.09 -22.90
CA GLY A 142 -14.83 -17.76 -22.90
C GLY A 142 -15.33 -18.23 -24.27
N LYS A 143 -14.44 -18.57 -25.21
CA LYS A 143 -14.79 -19.29 -26.43
C LYS A 143 -13.88 -20.50 -26.60
N SER A 144 -14.27 -21.58 -25.94
CA SER A 144 -14.11 -22.93 -26.48
C SER A 144 -15.45 -23.40 -27.03
#